data_AF-A0A1Y3BQ83-F1
#
_entry.id   AF-A0A1Y3BQ83-F1
#
_cell.length_a   1.000
_cell.length_b   1.000
_cell.length_c   1.000
_cell.angle_alpha   90.00
_cell.angle_beta   90.00
_cell.angle_gamma   90.00
#
_symmetry.space_group_name_H-M   'P 1'
#
loop_
_entity.id
_entity.type
_entity.pdbx_description
1 polymer ?
#
loop_
_entity_poly.entity_id
_entity_poly.type
_entity_poly.pdbx_seq_one_letter_code
_entity_poly.pdbx_strand_id
1 'polypeptide(L)'
;MINDGNAAHLDHANPHTFEAEDLQRLILQATKDLDELDKKRRRDFKQYEMEKELHYRESLQNLTSEQKVEAEKKHEEIKKKHFEHPKVHHPGSKQQLEEVWKEQDHMPEQEFDPKIFFQMHDINGDGFLDQEEVESILSIEVRKLYNDKDPSYDRNEMMEEYHRMREHIYREFDTNHDGLISKKEFLDYSKQAEFNRDEGWKGIEEAPVYTEEELK
;
A
#
# COMPACT_ATOMS: atom_id res chain seq x y z
N MET A 1 10.77 -3.81 31.82
CA MET A 1 9.34 -3.90 32.19
C MET A 1 8.62 -4.29 30.93
N ILE A 2 8.16 -5.54 30.86
CA ILE A 2 7.39 -6.05 29.72
C ILE A 2 6.02 -5.38 29.85
N ASN A 3 5.60 -4.65 28.83
CA ASN A 3 4.35 -3.89 28.85
C ASN A 3 3.19 -4.90 28.81
N ASP A 4 2.37 -4.94 29.86
CA ASP A 4 1.20 -5.81 30.01
C ASP A 4 0.04 -5.36 29.09
N GLY A 5 0.28 -5.28 27.78
CA GLY A 5 -0.77 -5.13 26.77
C GLY A 5 -1.47 -6.46 26.43
N ASN A 6 -0.84 -7.59 26.75
CA ASN A 6 -1.25 -8.92 26.29
C ASN A 6 -2.52 -9.49 26.93
N ALA A 7 -3.13 -8.84 27.92
CA ALA A 7 -4.33 -9.36 28.61
C ALA A 7 -5.58 -8.47 28.45
N ALA A 8 -5.49 -7.35 27.74
CA ALA A 8 -6.61 -6.41 27.61
C ALA A 8 -7.83 -7.00 26.87
N HIS A 9 -7.63 -8.06 26.08
CA HIS A 9 -8.68 -8.71 25.30
C HIS A 9 -9.35 -9.90 26.02
N LEU A 10 -8.88 -10.30 27.21
CA LEU A 10 -9.39 -11.45 27.95
C LEU A 10 -10.42 -11.04 29.01
N ASP A 11 -11.45 -11.85 29.21
CA ASP A 11 -12.36 -11.69 30.35
C ASP A 11 -11.71 -12.17 31.65
N HIS A 12 -11.24 -11.20 32.44
CA HIS A 12 -10.69 -11.47 33.76
C HIS A 12 -11.71 -12.02 34.77
N ALA A 13 -13.02 -11.94 34.49
CA ALA A 13 -14.05 -12.57 35.31
C ALA A 13 -14.21 -14.08 35.02
N ASN A 14 -13.72 -14.56 33.87
CA ASN A 14 -13.73 -15.97 33.48
C ASN A 14 -12.36 -16.41 32.93
N PRO A 15 -11.32 -16.51 33.78
CA PRO A 15 -9.93 -16.73 33.35
C PRO A 15 -9.65 -18.16 32.85
N HIS A 16 -10.66 -19.03 32.75
CA HIS A 16 -10.50 -20.45 32.46
C HIS A 16 -11.06 -20.87 31.11
N THR A 17 -11.78 -20.00 30.40
CA THR A 17 -12.23 -20.25 29.03
C THR A 17 -12.05 -19.00 28.18
N PHE A 18 -11.80 -19.19 26.89
CA PHE A 18 -11.69 -18.12 25.91
C PHE A 18 -13.00 -18.11 25.11
N GLU A 19 -13.76 -17.03 25.24
CA GLU A 19 -15.10 -16.91 24.68
C GLU A 19 -15.12 -16.11 23.37
N ALA A 20 -16.26 -16.12 22.68
CA ALA A 20 -16.42 -15.37 21.42
C ALA A 20 -16.18 -13.86 21.60
N GLU A 21 -16.55 -13.30 22.75
CA GLU A 21 -16.29 -11.90 23.09
C GLU A 21 -14.80 -11.61 23.27
N ASP A 22 -14.01 -12.55 23.78
CA ASP A 22 -12.56 -12.38 23.91
C ASP A 22 -11.88 -12.38 22.54
N LEU A 23 -12.35 -13.23 21.62
CA LEU A 23 -11.91 -13.22 20.23
C LEU A 23 -12.22 -11.88 19.56
N GLN A 24 -13.44 -11.35 19.75
CA GLN A 24 -13.82 -10.06 19.17
C GLN A 24 -12.94 -8.93 19.71
N ARG A 25 -12.63 -8.92 21.02
CA ARG A 25 -11.72 -7.94 21.62
C ARG A 25 -10.29 -8.09 21.11
N LEU A 26 -9.84 -9.33 20.89
CA LEU A 26 -8.51 -9.60 20.36
C LEU A 26 -8.37 -9.06 18.93
N ILE A 27 -9.35 -9.33 18.07
CA ILE A 27 -9.39 -8.81 16.70
C ILE A 27 -9.37 -7.28 16.72
N LEU A 28 -10.25 -6.65 17.51
CA LEU A 28 -10.29 -5.19 17.62
C LEU A 28 -8.96 -4.58 18.10
N GLN A 29 -8.31 -5.23 19.07
CA GLN A 29 -7.01 -4.80 19.57
C GLN A 29 -5.92 -4.97 18.51
N ALA A 30 -5.91 -6.09 17.78
CA ALA A 30 -4.96 -6.35 16.70
C ALA A 30 -5.12 -5.32 15.56
N THR A 31 -6.35 -5.03 15.13
CA THR A 31 -6.62 -3.99 14.11
C THR A 31 -6.11 -2.63 14.58
N LYS A 32 -6.37 -2.26 15.84
CA LYS A 32 -5.89 -1.01 16.40
C LYS A 32 -4.36 -0.94 16.45
N ASP A 33 -3.70 -2.04 16.77
CA ASP A 33 -2.23 -2.11 16.78
C ASP A 33 -1.67 -1.98 15.36
N LEU A 34 -2.31 -2.58 14.35
CA LEU A 34 -1.97 -2.39 12.94
C LEU A 34 -2.14 -0.94 12.49
N ASP A 35 -3.24 -0.29 12.86
CA ASP A 35 -3.47 1.14 12.56
C ASP A 35 -2.37 2.04 13.14
N GLU A 36 -1.90 1.74 14.36
CA GLU A 36 -0.80 2.49 14.99
C GLU A 36 0.54 2.21 14.30
N LEU A 37 0.78 0.98 13.85
CA LEU A 37 1.95 0.64 13.03
C LEU A 37 1.92 1.41 11.70
N ASP A 38 0.77 1.49 11.03
CA ASP A 38 0.60 2.24 9.79
C ASP A 38 0.79 3.76 10.00
N LYS A 39 0.28 4.32 11.10
CA LYS A 39 0.57 5.72 11.50
C LYS A 39 2.05 5.95 11.78
N LYS A 40 2.74 4.99 12.41
CA LYS A 40 4.18 5.10 12.65
C LYS A 40 4.95 5.04 11.33
N ARG A 41 4.65 4.06 10.48
CA ARG A 41 5.21 3.88 9.14
C ARG A 41 5.10 5.15 8.30
N ARG A 42 3.90 5.74 8.19
CA ARG A 42 3.69 7.02 7.46
C ARG A 42 4.55 8.18 7.99
N ARG A 43 4.75 8.26 9.31
CA ARG A 43 5.62 9.28 9.92
C ARG A 43 7.08 9.03 9.61
N ASP A 44 7.53 7.78 9.74
CA ASP A 44 8.91 7.39 9.46
C ASP A 44 9.25 7.60 7.98
N PHE A 45 8.33 7.26 7.07
CA PHE A 45 8.50 7.48 5.63
C PHE A 45 8.51 8.97 5.27
N LYS A 46 7.62 9.78 5.86
CA LYS A 46 7.66 11.24 5.72
C LYS A 46 9.01 11.81 6.15
N GLN A 47 9.51 11.39 7.31
CA GLN A 47 10.81 11.85 7.82
C GLN A 47 11.95 11.44 6.88
N TYR A 48 11.93 10.20 6.37
CA TYR A 48 12.89 9.71 5.40
C TYR A 48 12.95 10.58 4.13
N GLU A 49 11.79 10.88 3.55
CA GLU A 49 11.68 11.70 2.33
C GLU A 49 12.14 13.15 2.56
N MET A 50 11.85 13.71 3.74
CA MET A 50 12.35 15.03 4.14
C MET A 50 13.88 15.05 4.31
N GLU A 51 14.45 14.04 4.98
CA GLU A 51 15.90 13.92 5.17
C GLU A 51 16.65 13.77 3.84
N LYS A 52 16.09 12.98 2.91
CA LYS A 52 16.62 12.80 1.55
C LYS A 52 16.70 14.12 0.80
N GLU A 53 15.64 14.93 0.81
CA GLU A 53 15.62 16.25 0.17
C GLU A 53 16.53 17.27 0.87
N LEU A 54 16.61 17.25 2.21
CA LEU A 54 17.55 18.11 2.96
C LEU A 54 19.01 17.79 2.60
N HIS A 55 19.37 16.51 2.56
CA HIS A 55 20.70 16.09 2.14
C HIS A 55 21.02 16.51 0.72
N TYR A 56 20.05 16.41 -0.20
CA TYR A 56 20.20 16.93 -1.55
C TYR A 56 20.49 18.44 -1.54
N ARG A 57 19.70 19.25 -0.82
CA ARG A 57 19.89 20.70 -0.71
C ARG A 57 21.23 21.09 -0.08
N GLU A 58 21.66 20.39 0.96
CA GLU A 58 22.98 20.58 1.58
C GLU A 58 24.12 20.24 0.62
N SER A 59 23.95 19.17 -0.17
CA SER A 59 24.95 18.79 -1.18
C SER A 59 25.18 19.90 -2.20
N LEU A 60 24.13 20.66 -2.57
CA LEU A 60 24.22 21.79 -3.50
C LEU A 60 24.99 22.99 -2.92
N GLN A 61 24.99 23.17 -1.60
CA GLN A 61 25.67 24.32 -0.96
C GLN A 61 27.19 24.23 -1.07
N ASN A 62 27.73 23.03 -1.13
CA ASN A 62 29.18 22.77 -1.17
C ASN A 62 29.75 22.70 -2.60
N LEU A 63 28.91 22.90 -3.63
CA LEU A 63 29.29 22.81 -5.04
C LEU A 63 29.63 24.18 -5.65
N THR A 64 30.44 24.18 -6.71
CA THR A 64 30.63 25.37 -7.55
C THR A 64 29.36 25.67 -8.35
N SER A 65 29.23 26.89 -8.89
CA SER A 65 28.08 27.27 -9.71
C SER A 65 27.85 26.34 -10.91
N GLU A 66 28.91 25.89 -11.58
CA GLU A 66 28.81 24.96 -12.71
C GLU A 66 28.34 23.56 -12.27
N GLN A 67 28.88 23.05 -11.16
CA GLN A 67 28.50 21.76 -10.61
C GLN A 67 27.06 21.76 -10.09
N LYS A 68 26.61 22.88 -9.51
CA LYS A 68 25.24 23.05 -9.01
C LYS A 68 24.22 22.94 -10.13
N VAL A 69 24.45 23.65 -11.24
CA VAL A 69 23.56 23.59 -12.42
C VAL A 69 23.47 22.17 -12.98
N GLU A 70 24.59 21.46 -13.05
CA GLU A 70 24.61 20.06 -13.51
C GLU A 70 23.87 19.11 -12.55
N ALA A 71 24.02 19.31 -11.23
CA ALA A 71 23.33 18.51 -10.22
C ALA A 71 21.81 18.75 -10.21
N GLU A 72 21.36 20.00 -10.36
CA GLU A 72 19.95 20.38 -10.49
C GLU A 72 19.34 19.77 -11.75
N LYS A 73 20.04 19.86 -12.88
CA LYS A 73 19.59 19.26 -14.14
C LYS A 73 19.43 17.74 -14.03
N LYS A 74 20.38 17.04 -13.44
CA LYS A 74 20.28 15.58 -13.21
C LYS A 74 19.12 15.21 -12.30
N HIS A 75 18.88 15.99 -11.24
CA HIS A 75 17.75 15.78 -10.34
C HIS A 75 16.42 15.93 -11.06
N GLU A 76 16.27 16.97 -11.89
CA GLU A 76 15.08 17.15 -12.73
C GLU A 76 14.90 16.02 -13.76
N GLU A 77 15.98 15.54 -14.37
CA GLU A 77 15.93 14.41 -15.31
C GLU A 77 15.48 13.13 -14.63
N ILE A 78 15.96 12.86 -13.40
CA ILE A 78 15.51 11.72 -12.59
C ILE A 78 14.03 11.85 -12.25
N LYS A 79 13.59 13.01 -11.75
CA LYS A 79 12.16 13.26 -11.43
C LYS A 79 11.26 13.09 -12.64
N LYS A 80 11.67 13.59 -13.81
CA LYS A 80 10.91 13.41 -15.05
C LYS A 80 10.82 11.94 -15.44
N LYS A 81 11.93 11.19 -15.33
CA LYS A 81 11.94 9.76 -15.62
C LYS A 81 11.02 8.98 -14.69
N HIS A 82 10.97 9.34 -13.40
CA HIS A 82 10.07 8.72 -12.44
C HIS A 82 8.59 9.07 -12.69
N PHE A 83 8.31 10.26 -13.23
CA PHE A 83 6.97 10.66 -13.66
C PHE A 83 6.53 9.93 -14.95
N GLU A 84 7.49 9.51 -15.78
CA GLU A 84 7.24 8.78 -17.02
C GLU A 84 7.09 7.27 -16.75
N HIS A 85 5.88 6.87 -16.35
CA HIS A 85 5.53 5.47 -16.16
C HIS A 85 4.29 5.06 -16.99
N PRO A 86 4.08 3.75 -17.23
CA PRO A 86 2.82 3.24 -17.75
C PRO A 86 1.64 3.66 -16.85
N LYS A 87 0.43 3.73 -17.41
CA LYS A 87 -0.76 4.04 -16.62
C LYS A 87 -0.90 3.05 -15.47
N VAL A 88 -0.98 3.57 -14.26
CA VAL A 88 -1.26 2.80 -13.05
C VAL A 88 -2.76 2.86 -12.80
N HIS A 89 -3.38 1.70 -12.66
CA HIS A 89 -4.81 1.61 -12.38
C HIS A 89 -5.10 1.93 -10.93
N HIS A 90 -6.33 2.37 -10.68
CA HIS A 90 -6.82 2.53 -9.32
C HIS A 90 -6.78 1.17 -8.56
N PRO A 91 -6.18 1.07 -7.36
CA PRO A 91 -6.09 -0.17 -6.60
C PRO A 91 -7.47 -0.77 -6.32
N GLY A 92 -7.66 -2.05 -6.64
CA GLY A 92 -8.93 -2.76 -6.50
C GLY A 92 -9.96 -2.47 -7.60
N SER A 93 -9.64 -1.64 -8.60
CA SER A 93 -10.52 -1.43 -9.76
C SER A 93 -10.58 -2.65 -10.66
N LYS A 94 -11.68 -2.79 -11.40
CA LYS A 94 -11.88 -3.88 -12.34
C LYS A 94 -10.73 -4.01 -13.34
N GLN A 95 -10.23 -2.89 -13.85
CA GLN A 95 -9.16 -2.84 -14.85
C GLN A 95 -7.86 -3.42 -14.29
N GLN A 96 -7.51 -3.05 -13.05
CA GLN A 96 -6.35 -3.61 -12.36
C GLN A 96 -6.49 -5.14 -12.18
N LEU A 97 -7.65 -5.61 -11.73
CA LEU A 97 -7.88 -7.05 -11.51
C LEU A 97 -7.92 -7.86 -12.80
N GLU A 98 -8.49 -7.29 -13.89
CA GLU A 98 -8.45 -7.89 -15.22
C GLU A 98 -7.02 -7.99 -15.76
N GLU A 99 -6.15 -7.02 -15.45
CA GLU A 99 -4.74 -7.06 -15.81
C GLU A 99 -4.00 -8.17 -15.05
N VAL A 100 -4.21 -8.28 -13.73
CA VAL A 100 -3.67 -9.39 -12.92
C VAL A 100 -4.15 -10.74 -13.48
N TRP A 101 -5.46 -10.88 -13.74
CA TRP A 101 -6.06 -12.07 -14.32
C TRP A 101 -5.41 -12.48 -15.65
N LYS A 102 -5.11 -11.51 -16.50
CA LYS A 102 -4.50 -11.76 -17.81
C LYS A 102 -3.01 -12.04 -17.72
N GLU A 103 -2.26 -11.20 -17.01
CA GLU A 103 -0.81 -11.18 -17.06
C GLU A 103 -0.16 -12.07 -15.99
N GLN A 104 -0.72 -12.11 -14.79
CA GLN A 104 -0.21 -12.91 -13.69
C GLN A 104 -0.84 -14.32 -13.70
N ASP A 105 -2.16 -14.40 -13.84
CA ASP A 105 -2.87 -15.68 -13.81
C ASP A 105 -2.90 -16.39 -15.16
N HIS A 106 -2.49 -15.71 -16.24
CA HIS A 106 -2.48 -16.22 -17.61
C HIS A 106 -3.86 -16.68 -18.10
N MET A 107 -4.92 -16.01 -17.63
CA MET A 107 -6.30 -16.34 -17.94
C MET A 107 -6.85 -15.47 -19.08
N PRO A 108 -7.85 -15.94 -19.85
CA PRO A 108 -8.46 -15.14 -20.91
C PRO A 108 -9.23 -13.94 -20.34
N GLU A 109 -8.95 -12.75 -20.87
CA GLU A 109 -9.55 -11.48 -20.45
C GLU A 109 -11.09 -11.50 -20.50
N GLN A 110 -11.68 -12.06 -21.57
CA GLN A 110 -13.14 -12.15 -21.72
C GLN A 110 -13.84 -13.08 -20.71
N GLU A 111 -13.09 -13.81 -19.89
CA GLU A 111 -13.60 -14.75 -18.88
C GLU A 111 -13.42 -14.23 -17.45
N PHE A 112 -13.05 -12.96 -17.27
CA PHE A 112 -12.89 -12.39 -15.93
C PHE A 112 -14.18 -12.54 -15.11
N ASP A 113 -14.05 -13.23 -13.97
CA ASP A 113 -15.10 -13.43 -12.99
C ASP A 113 -14.55 -13.10 -11.59
N PRO A 114 -15.11 -12.10 -10.89
CA PRO A 114 -14.63 -11.68 -9.57
C PRO A 114 -14.62 -12.81 -8.54
N LYS A 115 -15.55 -13.77 -8.63
CA LYS A 115 -15.63 -14.88 -7.68
C LYS A 115 -14.51 -15.88 -7.92
N ILE A 116 -14.18 -16.18 -9.18
CA ILE A 116 -13.05 -17.04 -9.50
C ILE A 116 -11.74 -16.33 -9.17
N PHE A 117 -11.62 -15.05 -9.52
CA PHE A 117 -10.45 -14.22 -9.18
C PHE A 117 -10.14 -14.27 -7.68
N PHE A 118 -11.14 -14.05 -6.83
CA PHE A 118 -10.99 -14.16 -5.38
C PHE A 118 -10.45 -15.54 -4.96
N GLN A 119 -11.04 -16.62 -5.50
CA GLN A 119 -10.64 -17.99 -5.14
C GLN A 119 -9.23 -18.35 -5.59
N MET A 120 -8.69 -17.67 -6.61
CA MET A 120 -7.34 -17.91 -7.08
C MET A 120 -6.29 -17.20 -6.22
N HIS A 121 -6.67 -16.10 -5.57
CA HIS A 121 -5.79 -15.27 -4.74
C HIS A 121 -5.95 -15.46 -3.24
N ASP A 122 -7.00 -16.16 -2.81
CA ASP A 122 -7.10 -16.81 -1.49
C ASP A 122 -6.18 -18.04 -1.51
N ILE A 123 -4.88 -17.80 -1.36
CA ILE A 123 -3.80 -18.78 -1.53
C ILE A 123 -3.88 -19.84 -0.44
N ASN A 124 -4.19 -19.41 0.79
CA ASN A 124 -4.27 -20.30 1.94
C ASN A 124 -5.64 -21.01 2.04
N GLY A 125 -6.67 -20.52 1.33
CA GLY A 125 -8.01 -21.11 1.25
C GLY A 125 -8.89 -20.87 2.48
N ASP A 126 -8.59 -19.85 3.29
CA ASP A 126 -9.33 -19.53 4.51
C ASP A 126 -10.59 -18.68 4.26
N GLY A 127 -10.79 -18.22 3.02
CA GLY A 127 -11.95 -17.45 2.60
C GLY A 127 -11.81 -15.94 2.78
N PHE A 128 -10.61 -15.47 3.12
CA PHE A 128 -10.24 -14.07 3.27
C PHE A 128 -9.03 -13.75 2.38
N LEU A 129 -8.83 -12.47 2.08
CA LEU A 129 -7.57 -11.98 1.53
C LEU A 129 -6.85 -11.21 2.64
N ASP A 130 -5.68 -11.71 3.02
CA ASP A 130 -4.80 -11.06 4.00
C ASP A 130 -3.88 -10.00 3.34
N GLN A 131 -2.97 -9.42 4.13
CA GLN A 131 -2.07 -8.36 3.65
C GLN A 131 -1.13 -8.85 2.56
N GLU A 132 -0.62 -10.07 2.68
CA GLU A 132 0.36 -10.62 1.72
C GLU A 132 -0.34 -10.97 0.40
N GLU A 133 -1.55 -11.52 0.47
CA GLU A 133 -2.38 -11.85 -0.68
C GLU A 133 -2.79 -10.57 -1.44
N VAL A 134 -3.23 -9.53 -0.74
CA VAL A 134 -3.53 -8.22 -1.35
C VAL A 134 -2.29 -7.58 -1.97
N GLU A 135 -1.15 -7.60 -1.29
CA GLU A 135 0.11 -7.06 -1.83
C GLU A 135 0.58 -7.82 -3.09
N SER A 136 0.32 -9.13 -3.17
CA SER A 136 0.64 -9.92 -4.35
C SER A 136 -0.14 -9.45 -5.59
N ILE A 137 -1.44 -9.15 -5.43
CA ILE A 137 -2.33 -8.60 -6.46
C ILE A 137 -1.84 -7.21 -6.92
N LEU A 138 -1.34 -6.40 -5.99
CA LEU A 138 -0.84 -5.05 -6.27
C LEU A 138 0.50 -5.02 -7.00
N SER A 139 1.23 -6.14 -7.04
CA SER A 139 2.60 -6.17 -7.54
C SER A 139 2.73 -5.71 -9.00
N ILE A 140 1.70 -5.93 -9.82
CA ILE A 140 1.68 -5.48 -11.22
C ILE A 140 1.66 -3.95 -11.33
N GLU A 141 0.90 -3.26 -10.47
CA GLU A 141 0.79 -1.81 -10.48
C GLU A 141 2.05 -1.15 -9.93
N VAL A 142 2.60 -1.69 -8.83
CA VAL A 142 3.83 -1.15 -8.23
C VAL A 142 5.02 -1.30 -9.18
N ARG A 143 5.11 -2.41 -9.94
CA ARG A 143 6.16 -2.62 -10.95
C ARG A 143 6.11 -1.65 -12.13
N LYS A 144 4.97 -1.01 -12.39
CA LYS A 144 4.87 0.06 -13.40
C LYS A 144 5.57 1.34 -12.92
N LEU A 145 5.52 1.61 -11.62
CA LEU A 145 6.11 2.80 -10.99
C LEU A 145 7.60 2.61 -10.68
N TYR A 146 7.99 1.42 -10.22
CA TYR A 146 9.33 1.17 -9.70
C TYR A 146 10.06 0.07 -10.47
N ASN A 147 11.26 0.38 -10.95
CA ASN A 147 12.14 -0.54 -11.66
C ASN A 147 13.44 -0.74 -10.86
N ASP A 148 13.67 -1.95 -10.36
CA ASP A 148 14.83 -2.31 -9.54
C ASP A 148 16.19 -2.20 -10.27
N LYS A 149 16.16 -2.04 -11.59
CA LYS A 149 17.35 -1.80 -12.42
C LYS A 149 17.68 -0.32 -12.60
N ASP A 150 16.81 0.59 -12.14
CA ASP A 150 17.05 2.02 -12.21
C ASP A 150 18.11 2.45 -11.18
N PRO A 151 19.17 3.20 -11.55
CA PRO A 151 20.11 3.75 -10.59
C PRO A 151 19.47 4.65 -9.52
N SER A 152 18.32 5.27 -9.80
CA SER A 152 17.56 6.07 -8.84
C SER A 152 16.46 5.28 -8.13
N TYR A 153 16.43 3.94 -8.25
CA TYR A 153 15.48 3.09 -7.56
C TYR A 153 15.61 3.24 -6.04
N ASP A 154 14.48 3.49 -5.39
CA ASP A 154 14.36 3.56 -3.96
C ASP A 154 13.43 2.45 -3.43
N ARG A 155 14.02 1.52 -2.68
CA ARG A 155 13.25 0.40 -2.10
C ARG A 155 12.23 0.90 -1.07
N ASN A 156 12.53 1.96 -0.34
CA ASN A 156 11.63 2.45 0.70
C ASN A 156 10.38 3.08 0.07
N GLU A 157 10.55 3.84 -1.01
CA GLU A 157 9.42 4.37 -1.79
C GLU A 157 8.56 3.25 -2.38
N MET A 158 9.20 2.24 -2.99
CA MET A 158 8.47 1.09 -3.53
C MET A 158 7.63 0.37 -2.45
N MET A 159 8.21 0.11 -1.28
CA MET A 159 7.50 -0.54 -0.17
C MET A 159 6.38 0.35 0.37
N GLU A 160 6.62 1.66 0.49
CA GLU A 160 5.57 2.61 0.87
C GLU A 160 4.42 2.60 -0.13
N GLU A 161 4.69 2.47 -1.43
CA GLU A 161 3.64 2.41 -2.44
C GLU A 161 2.75 1.18 -2.30
N TYR A 162 3.33 0.00 -2.03
CA TYR A 162 2.54 -1.20 -1.68
C TYR A 162 1.60 -0.91 -0.51
N HIS A 163 2.12 -0.31 0.56
CA HIS A 163 1.31 -0.03 1.73
C HIS A 163 0.23 1.03 1.47
N ARG A 164 0.50 2.08 0.69
CA ARG A 164 -0.49 3.10 0.32
C ARG A 164 -1.62 2.50 -0.50
N MET A 165 -1.31 1.65 -1.48
CA MET A 165 -2.31 0.95 -2.30
C MET A 165 -3.10 -0.07 -1.48
N ARG A 166 -2.44 -0.81 -0.58
CA ARG A 166 -3.09 -1.79 0.31
C ARG A 166 -4.05 -1.12 1.29
N GLU A 167 -3.61 -0.06 1.96
CA GLU A 167 -4.48 0.74 2.84
C GLU A 167 -5.69 1.32 2.09
N HIS A 168 -5.48 1.71 0.82
CA HIS A 168 -6.56 2.14 -0.03
C HIS A 168 -7.58 1.02 -0.24
N ILE A 169 -7.15 -0.17 -0.63
CA ILE A 169 -8.03 -1.33 -0.82
C ILE A 169 -8.80 -1.64 0.46
N TYR A 170 -8.14 -1.73 1.63
CA TYR A 170 -8.86 -2.02 2.88
C TYR A 170 -9.90 -0.97 3.21
N ARG A 171 -9.62 0.32 2.99
CA ARG A 171 -10.62 1.37 3.23
C ARG A 171 -11.87 1.21 2.37
N GLU A 172 -11.74 0.71 1.15
CA GLU A 172 -12.85 0.57 0.20
C GLU A 172 -13.58 -0.79 0.36
N PHE A 173 -12.86 -1.87 0.68
CA PHE A 173 -13.37 -3.24 0.69
C PHE A 173 -13.72 -3.75 2.08
N ASP A 174 -12.87 -3.51 3.09
CA ASP A 174 -13.02 -4.04 4.45
C ASP A 174 -14.05 -3.19 5.23
N THR A 175 -15.29 -3.67 5.22
CA THR A 175 -16.45 -2.95 5.76
C THR A 175 -16.63 -3.15 7.26
N ASN A 176 -16.15 -4.27 7.79
CA ASN A 176 -16.22 -4.58 9.22
C ASN A 176 -14.95 -4.14 9.98
N HIS A 177 -13.93 -3.69 9.25
CA HIS A 177 -12.64 -3.22 9.77
C HIS A 177 -11.92 -4.29 10.59
N ASP A 178 -11.97 -5.55 10.16
CA ASP A 178 -11.24 -6.65 10.80
C ASP A 178 -9.82 -6.85 10.25
N GLY A 179 -9.43 -6.06 9.24
CA GLY A 179 -8.10 -6.11 8.64
C GLY A 179 -7.94 -7.22 7.60
N LEU A 180 -9.02 -7.88 7.22
CA LEU A 180 -9.09 -8.91 6.19
C LEU A 180 -10.19 -8.55 5.19
N ILE A 181 -10.07 -9.04 3.95
CA ILE A 181 -11.15 -8.87 2.96
C ILE A 181 -11.85 -10.21 2.81
N SER A 182 -13.05 -10.32 3.35
CA SER A 182 -13.85 -11.53 3.14
C SER A 182 -14.30 -11.64 1.68
N LYS A 183 -14.57 -12.87 1.25
CA LYS A 183 -15.20 -13.12 -0.06
C LYS A 183 -16.47 -12.30 -0.29
N LYS A 184 -17.26 -12.12 0.77
CA LYS A 184 -18.52 -11.37 0.68
C LYS A 184 -18.24 -9.90 0.38
N GLU A 185 -17.33 -9.29 1.13
CA GLU A 185 -16.94 -7.88 0.96
C GLU A 185 -16.40 -7.61 -0.44
N PHE A 186 -15.49 -8.47 -0.90
CA PHE A 186 -14.95 -8.38 -2.25
C PHE A 186 -16.06 -8.45 -3.32
N LEU A 187 -16.95 -9.43 -3.21
CA LEU A 187 -18.04 -9.60 -4.17
C LEU A 187 -19.07 -8.48 -4.09
N ASP A 188 -19.30 -7.90 -2.91
CA ASP A 188 -20.21 -6.79 -2.75
C ASP A 188 -19.61 -5.49 -3.31
N TYR A 189 -18.30 -5.25 -3.11
CA TYR A 189 -17.58 -4.15 -3.75
C TYR A 189 -17.58 -4.28 -5.28
N SER A 190 -17.35 -5.48 -5.83
CA SER A 190 -17.35 -5.70 -7.29
C SER A 190 -18.67 -5.37 -8.01
N LYS A 191 -19.78 -5.26 -7.28
CA LYS A 191 -21.10 -4.87 -7.80
C LYS A 191 -21.32 -3.35 -7.78
N GLN A 192 -20.48 -2.59 -7.09
CA GLN A 192 -20.61 -1.15 -6.97
C GLN A 192 -20.16 -0.45 -8.26
N ALA A 193 -20.58 0.81 -8.43
CA ALA A 193 -20.20 1.59 -9.60
C ALA A 193 -18.70 1.92 -9.58
N GLU A 194 -18.18 2.12 -8.37
CA GLU A 194 -16.80 2.42 -8.00
C GLU A 194 -15.84 1.36 -8.54
N PHE A 195 -16.21 0.08 -8.50
CA PHE A 195 -15.41 -1.01 -9.06
C PHE A 195 -15.05 -0.82 -10.54
N ASN A 196 -15.94 -0.19 -11.32
CA ASN A 196 -15.71 0.04 -12.75
C ASN A 196 -15.02 1.39 -13.04
N ARG A 197 -14.84 2.24 -12.02
CA ARG A 197 -14.18 3.54 -12.15
C ARG A 197 -12.68 3.36 -11.98
N ASP A 198 -11.94 3.78 -12.99
CA ASP A 198 -10.49 3.82 -12.97
C ASP A 198 -10.02 5.27 -13.12
N GLU A 199 -9.91 5.93 -11.97
CA GLU A 199 -9.35 7.29 -11.86
C GLU A 199 -7.82 7.28 -11.94
N GLY A 200 -7.21 6.09 -12.02
CA GLY A 200 -5.78 5.87 -11.91
C GLY A 200 -5.27 5.98 -10.47
N TRP A 201 -3.97 5.82 -10.33
CA TRP A 201 -3.25 6.00 -9.07
C TRP A 201 -2.11 7.01 -9.25
N LYS A 202 -1.92 7.86 -8.23
CA LYS A 202 -0.84 8.83 -8.19
C LYS A 202 0.29 8.34 -7.31
N GLY A 203 1.44 8.12 -7.93
CA GLY A 203 2.65 7.70 -7.22
C GLY A 203 3.13 8.74 -6.20
N ILE A 204 4.11 8.37 -5.38
CA ILE A 204 4.69 9.25 -4.35
C ILE A 204 5.22 10.57 -4.95
N GLU A 205 5.83 10.52 -6.13
CA GLU A 205 6.33 11.71 -6.85
C GLU A 205 5.21 12.68 -7.28
N GLU A 206 4.04 12.16 -7.65
CA GLU A 206 2.89 12.97 -8.07
C GLU A 206 2.10 13.54 -6.89
N ALA A 207 2.19 12.88 -5.73
CA ALA A 207 1.51 13.24 -4.50
C ALA A 207 2.51 13.21 -3.32
N PRO A 208 3.38 14.23 -3.20
CA PRO A 208 4.43 14.27 -2.19
C PRO A 208 3.88 14.12 -0.77
N VAL A 209 4.62 13.37 0.06
CA VAL A 209 4.20 13.06 1.43
C VAL A 209 4.37 14.23 2.40
N TYR A 210 5.17 15.24 2.05
CA TYR A 210 5.42 16.45 2.85
C TYR A 210 5.22 17.73 2.04
N THR A 211 5.03 18.83 2.74
CA THR A 211 4.92 20.20 2.20
C THR A 211 6.25 20.95 2.36
N GLU A 212 6.48 21.99 1.55
CA GLU A 212 7.68 22.83 1.66
C GLU A 212 7.75 23.55 3.02
N GLU A 213 6.61 23.81 3.67
CA GLU A 213 6.54 24.35 5.03
C GLU A 213 7.05 23.36 6.08
N GLU A 214 6.79 22.06 5.91
CA GLU A 214 7.29 21.01 6.82
C GLU A 214 8.81 20.81 6.68
N LEU A 215 9.39 21.13 5.53
CA LEU A 215 10.81 20.96 5.22
C LEU A 215 11.73 22.06 5.82
N LYS A 216 11.17 23.15 6.36
CA LYS A 216 11.91 24.30 6.91
C LYS A 216 12.32 24.09 8.36
#